data_AF-A0A2D0I4M9-F1
#
_entry.id   AF-A0A2D0I4M9-F1
#
_cell.length_a   1.000
_cell.length_b   1.000
_cell.length_c   1.000
_cell.angle_alpha   90.00
_cell.angle_beta   90.00
_cell.angle_gamma   90.00
#
_symmetry.space_group_name_H-M   'P 1'
#
loop_
_entity.id
_entity.type
_entity.pdbx_description
1 polymer ?
#
loop_
_entity_poly.entity_id
_entity_poly.type
_entity_poly.pdbx_seq_one_letter_code
_entity_poly.pdbx_strand_id
1 'polypeptide(L)'
;MIPIIDNMDVFAEKFEGIDLHGKKITKAEFDDCTFVSCDFSETFFSSCKFTECRFENCNLSVMKLTNTKMSDVDFVSCKMVGIDWTMADWKSLLNADPIRFRECILNDSNFFGLNLEGLVMRECRAKEVDFRNGSFQKADFSLSDFKGALFGNTHLEYANFTDVSNTSIDLRSNHLKGAIFSRYEALYLLESMGIVLI
;
A
#
# COMPACT_ATOMS: atom_id res chain seq x y z
N MET A 1 20.12 -6.93 -20.70
CA MET A 1 19.21 -6.34 -19.69
C MET A 1 19.84 -5.04 -19.23
N ILE A 2 19.08 -3.95 -19.23
CA ILE A 2 19.58 -2.63 -18.82
C ILE A 2 19.77 -2.66 -17.30
N PRO A 3 20.96 -2.36 -16.76
CA PRO A 3 21.16 -2.28 -15.31
C PRO A 3 20.45 -1.05 -14.76
N ILE A 4 19.86 -1.18 -13.57
CA ILE A 4 19.29 -0.05 -12.83
C ILE A 4 20.42 0.69 -12.11
N ILE A 5 20.60 1.97 -12.40
CA ILE A 5 21.68 2.81 -11.86
C ILE A 5 21.16 4.18 -11.41
N ASP A 6 22.01 4.96 -10.74
CA ASP A 6 21.69 6.31 -10.30
C ASP A 6 21.43 7.27 -11.49
N ASN A 7 20.52 8.22 -11.30
CA ASN A 7 20.18 9.29 -12.26
C ASN A 7 19.72 8.81 -13.63
N MET A 8 19.32 7.55 -13.77
CA MET A 8 18.79 7.07 -15.03
C MET A 8 17.35 7.55 -15.22
N ASP A 9 16.98 7.77 -16.47
CA ASP A 9 15.63 8.09 -16.89
C ASP A 9 15.23 7.04 -17.92
N VAL A 10 14.16 6.29 -17.62
CA VAL A 10 13.74 5.13 -18.40
C VAL A 10 12.24 5.18 -18.62
N PHE A 11 11.86 4.98 -19.88
CA PHE A 11 10.48 5.00 -20.34
C PHE A 11 10.11 3.68 -21.03
N ALA A 12 8.95 3.10 -20.69
CA ALA A 12 8.36 1.94 -21.35
C ALA A 12 9.25 0.68 -21.41
N GLU A 13 10.07 0.45 -20.38
CA GLU A 13 10.99 -0.70 -20.34
C GLU A 13 10.52 -1.82 -19.40
N LYS A 14 10.94 -3.04 -19.73
CA LYS A 14 10.70 -4.22 -18.90
C LYS A 14 11.99 -4.73 -18.27
N PHE A 15 11.99 -4.82 -16.95
CA PHE A 15 13.07 -5.37 -16.13
C PHE A 15 12.62 -6.73 -15.57
N GLU A 16 13.38 -7.79 -15.82
CA GLU A 16 13.04 -9.14 -15.35
C GLU A 16 14.18 -9.72 -14.50
N GLY A 17 13.90 -10.23 -13.31
CA GLY A 17 14.92 -10.92 -12.51
C GLY A 17 16.09 -10.04 -12.05
N ILE A 18 15.89 -8.72 -11.95
CA ILE A 18 16.89 -7.81 -11.42
C ILE A 18 17.04 -8.03 -9.91
N ASP A 19 18.28 -8.14 -9.44
CA ASP A 19 18.61 -8.18 -8.01
C ASP A 19 19.27 -6.86 -7.59
N LEU A 20 18.56 -6.09 -6.77
CA LEU A 20 19.04 -4.90 -6.08
C LEU A 20 19.02 -5.07 -4.56
N HIS A 21 19.03 -6.29 -4.03
CA HIS A 21 18.98 -6.53 -2.59
C HIS A 21 20.00 -5.67 -1.82
N GLY A 22 19.52 -4.88 -0.86
CA GLY A 22 20.32 -3.99 -0.04
C GLY A 22 21.04 -2.86 -0.78
N LYS A 23 20.78 -2.65 -2.08
CA LYS A 23 21.42 -1.61 -2.89
C LYS A 23 20.77 -0.26 -2.65
N LYS A 24 21.47 0.79 -3.07
CA LYS A 24 20.95 2.16 -3.09
C LYS A 24 20.87 2.64 -4.53
N ILE A 25 19.71 3.18 -4.89
CA ILE A 25 19.46 3.86 -6.16
C ILE A 25 18.98 5.27 -5.86
N THR A 26 19.56 6.24 -6.54
CA THR A 26 19.30 7.66 -6.31
C THR A 26 18.89 8.36 -7.59
N LYS A 27 17.83 9.18 -7.49
CA LYS A 27 17.38 10.05 -8.58
C LYS A 27 17.07 9.33 -9.90
N ALA A 28 16.73 8.04 -9.84
CA ALA A 28 16.27 7.31 -11.01
C ALA A 28 14.79 7.61 -11.25
N GLU A 29 14.42 7.80 -12.51
CA GLU A 29 13.05 8.00 -12.96
C GLU A 29 12.62 6.85 -13.85
N PHE A 30 11.44 6.31 -13.55
CA PHE A 30 10.81 5.23 -14.29
C PHE A 30 9.40 5.67 -14.64
N ASP A 31 9.10 5.57 -15.94
CA ASP A 31 7.82 5.93 -16.51
C ASP A 31 7.34 4.79 -17.43
N ASP A 32 6.10 4.34 -17.28
CA ASP A 32 5.52 3.19 -17.99
C ASP A 32 6.38 1.89 -17.91
N CYS A 33 7.15 1.73 -16.83
CA CYS A 33 8.07 0.60 -16.68
C CYS A 33 7.43 -0.59 -15.96
N THR A 34 7.80 -1.81 -16.36
CA THR A 34 7.37 -3.04 -15.71
C THR A 34 8.56 -3.80 -15.11
N PHE A 35 8.43 -4.21 -13.84
CA PHE A 35 9.41 -5.02 -13.11
C PHE A 35 8.80 -6.38 -12.80
N VAL A 36 9.42 -7.47 -13.26
CA VAL A 36 8.92 -8.84 -13.08
C VAL A 36 9.95 -9.69 -12.37
N SER A 37 9.54 -10.34 -11.27
CA SER A 37 10.39 -11.27 -10.53
C SER A 37 11.72 -10.67 -10.06
N CYS A 38 11.72 -9.37 -9.75
CA CYS A 38 12.89 -8.66 -9.25
C CYS A 38 12.98 -8.75 -7.72
N ASP A 39 14.20 -8.70 -7.18
CA ASP A 39 14.47 -8.56 -5.75
C ASP A 39 14.91 -7.12 -5.44
N PHE A 40 14.02 -6.36 -4.84
CA PHE A 40 14.23 -5.02 -4.28
C PHE A 40 14.21 -5.03 -2.75
N SER A 41 14.35 -6.19 -2.10
CA SER A 41 14.34 -6.26 -0.65
C SER A 41 15.50 -5.46 -0.06
N GLU A 42 15.20 -4.71 1.00
CA GLU A 42 16.14 -3.80 1.66
C GLU A 42 16.76 -2.74 0.73
N THR A 43 16.21 -2.53 -0.48
CA THR A 43 16.70 -1.50 -1.41
C THR A 43 16.35 -0.11 -0.88
N PHE A 44 17.27 0.83 -1.07
CA PHE A 44 17.15 2.22 -0.70
C PHE A 44 16.92 3.05 -1.96
N PHE A 45 15.66 3.37 -2.27
CA PHE A 45 15.33 4.35 -3.31
C PHE A 45 15.25 5.74 -2.69
N SER A 46 16.21 6.58 -3.06
CA SER A 46 16.29 7.96 -2.57
C SER A 46 16.01 8.94 -3.70
N SER A 47 14.99 9.78 -3.53
CA SER A 47 14.63 10.80 -4.53
C SER A 47 14.35 10.22 -5.92
N CYS A 48 13.86 8.98 -6.00
CA CYS A 48 13.48 8.35 -7.25
C CYS A 48 12.02 8.70 -7.60
N LYS A 49 11.60 8.37 -8.82
CA LYS A 49 10.22 8.56 -9.29
C LYS A 49 9.74 7.31 -10.02
N PHE A 50 8.55 6.84 -9.66
CA PHE A 50 7.84 5.78 -10.37
C PHE A 50 6.48 6.34 -10.81
N THR A 51 6.25 6.40 -12.11
CA THR A 51 5.01 6.88 -12.73
C THR A 51 4.48 5.79 -13.66
N GLU A 52 3.19 5.44 -13.57
CA GLU A 52 2.57 4.44 -14.46
C GLU A 52 3.33 3.10 -14.46
N CYS A 53 3.97 2.76 -13.33
CA CYS A 53 4.84 1.61 -13.21
C CYS A 53 4.11 0.39 -12.66
N ARG A 54 4.60 -0.80 -13.01
CA ARG A 54 4.05 -2.06 -12.53
C ARG A 54 5.12 -2.99 -11.98
N PHE A 55 4.87 -3.54 -10.80
CA PHE A 55 5.70 -4.55 -10.15
C PHE A 55 4.92 -5.86 -10.06
N GLU A 56 5.46 -6.94 -10.61
CA GLU A 56 4.85 -8.27 -10.64
C GLU A 56 5.76 -9.31 -10.02
N ASN A 57 5.25 -10.05 -9.03
CA ASN A 57 6.00 -11.14 -8.39
C ASN A 57 7.36 -10.70 -7.81
N CYS A 58 7.47 -9.43 -7.41
CA CYS A 58 8.70 -8.87 -6.87
C CYS A 58 8.77 -9.01 -5.34
N ASN A 59 9.99 -9.08 -4.81
CA ASN A 59 10.24 -8.95 -3.38
C ASN A 59 10.70 -7.52 -3.08
N LEU A 60 9.91 -6.75 -2.34
CA LEU A 60 10.21 -5.37 -1.92
C LEU A 60 10.28 -5.24 -0.38
N SER A 61 10.43 -6.36 0.33
CA SER A 61 10.40 -6.38 1.79
C SER A 61 11.45 -5.42 2.37
N VAL A 62 11.03 -4.57 3.33
CA VAL A 62 11.90 -3.62 4.03
C VAL A 62 12.57 -2.57 3.10
N MET A 63 12.02 -2.38 1.90
CA MET A 63 12.45 -1.31 1.00
C MET A 63 12.23 0.07 1.64
N LYS A 64 13.14 1.01 1.36
CA LYS A 64 13.09 2.39 1.86
C LYS A 64 12.88 3.37 0.72
N LEU A 65 11.92 4.27 0.89
CA LEU A 65 11.42 5.18 -0.14
C LEU A 65 11.70 6.66 0.17
N THR A 66 12.83 7.00 0.81
CA THR A 66 13.12 8.38 1.24
C THR A 66 13.00 9.39 0.10
N ASN A 67 12.04 10.32 0.22
CA ASN A 67 11.75 11.35 -0.79
C ASN A 67 11.43 10.79 -2.19
N THR A 68 11.05 9.52 -2.29
CA THR A 68 10.69 8.88 -3.56
C THR A 68 9.21 9.12 -3.85
N LYS A 69 8.89 9.41 -5.10
CA LYS A 69 7.52 9.70 -5.56
C LYS A 69 6.94 8.51 -6.29
N MET A 70 5.66 8.23 -6.04
CA MET A 70 4.94 7.13 -6.68
C MET A 70 3.55 7.60 -7.10
N SER A 71 3.25 7.52 -8.39
CA SER A 71 1.94 7.88 -8.96
C SER A 71 1.51 6.82 -9.95
N ASP A 72 0.27 6.38 -9.88
CA ASP A 72 -0.27 5.30 -10.72
C ASP A 72 0.62 4.04 -10.73
N VAL A 73 0.98 3.55 -9.53
CA VAL A 73 1.84 2.37 -9.40
C VAL A 73 1.04 1.16 -8.98
N ASP A 74 1.17 0.08 -9.75
CA ASP A 74 0.54 -1.20 -9.51
C ASP A 74 1.54 -2.22 -8.94
N PHE A 75 1.19 -2.85 -7.82
CA PHE A 75 1.88 -4.02 -7.26
C PHE A 75 0.96 -5.24 -7.36
N VAL A 76 1.45 -6.31 -7.99
CA VAL A 76 0.69 -7.54 -8.21
C VAL A 76 1.50 -8.74 -7.73
N SER A 77 0.93 -9.49 -6.78
CA SER A 77 1.55 -10.70 -6.21
C SER A 77 2.94 -10.44 -5.60
N CYS A 78 3.14 -9.24 -5.04
CA CYS A 78 4.41 -8.79 -4.48
C CYS A 78 4.51 -9.06 -2.97
N LYS A 79 5.74 -9.31 -2.49
CA LYS A 79 6.05 -9.37 -1.06
C LYS A 79 6.61 -8.02 -0.59
N MET A 80 5.93 -7.35 0.33
CA MET A 80 6.17 -5.95 0.71
C MET A 80 6.10 -5.78 2.25
N VAL A 81 6.75 -6.69 2.98
CA VAL A 81 6.70 -6.72 4.45
C VAL A 81 7.54 -5.60 5.05
N GLY A 82 7.00 -4.89 6.04
CA GLY A 82 7.76 -3.94 6.86
C GLY A 82 8.15 -2.64 6.17
N ILE A 83 7.40 -2.21 5.14
CA ILE A 83 7.68 -0.95 4.44
C ILE A 83 7.07 0.23 5.21
N ASP A 84 7.88 1.24 5.47
CA ASP A 84 7.41 2.53 5.99
C ASP A 84 7.06 3.47 4.83
N TRP A 85 5.78 3.49 4.46
CA TRP A 85 5.28 4.31 3.36
C TRP A 85 5.28 5.80 3.72
N THR A 86 5.38 6.15 5.00
CA THR A 86 5.43 7.56 5.44
C THR A 86 6.70 8.28 5.00
N MET A 87 7.72 7.53 4.59
CA MET A 87 9.00 8.06 4.10
C MET A 87 8.98 8.50 2.63
N ALA A 88 7.96 8.09 1.88
CA ALA A 88 7.76 8.52 0.50
C ALA A 88 7.21 9.96 0.43
N ASP A 89 7.46 10.64 -0.69
CA ASP A 89 6.96 12.00 -0.91
C ASP A 89 5.57 11.97 -1.55
N TRP A 90 4.54 11.93 -0.68
CA TRP A 90 3.14 12.01 -1.07
C TRP A 90 2.63 13.44 -1.26
N LYS A 91 3.31 14.43 -0.67
CA LYS A 91 2.79 15.81 -0.62
C LYS A 91 2.98 16.55 -1.93
N SER A 92 4.00 16.20 -2.71
CA SER A 92 4.24 16.80 -4.02
C SER A 92 3.32 16.25 -5.13
N LEU A 93 2.49 15.27 -4.81
CA LEU A 93 1.60 14.56 -5.71
C LEU A 93 0.17 15.12 -5.60
N LEU A 94 -0.04 16.34 -6.08
CA LEU A 94 -1.38 16.91 -6.20
C LEU A 94 -2.19 16.10 -7.22
N ASN A 95 -3.26 15.45 -6.79
CA ASN A 95 -4.13 14.61 -7.61
C ASN A 95 -3.43 13.39 -8.23
N ALA A 96 -2.43 12.80 -7.57
CA ALA A 96 -1.87 11.55 -8.08
C ALA A 96 -2.92 10.44 -8.08
N ASP A 97 -2.88 9.65 -9.14
CA ASP A 97 -3.63 8.42 -9.23
C ASP A 97 -3.20 7.44 -8.12
N PRO A 98 -4.16 6.65 -7.62
CA PRO A 98 -3.94 5.83 -6.45
C PRO A 98 -2.88 4.76 -6.72
N ILE A 99 -2.08 4.47 -5.68
CA ILE A 99 -1.28 3.25 -5.64
C ILE A 99 -2.21 2.04 -5.43
N ARG A 100 -1.86 0.91 -6.05
CA ARG A 100 -2.70 -0.30 -6.01
C ARG A 100 -1.88 -1.53 -5.63
N PHE A 101 -2.39 -2.28 -4.67
CA PHE A 101 -1.86 -3.56 -4.22
C PHE A 101 -2.90 -4.63 -4.50
N ARG A 102 -2.49 -5.68 -5.24
CA ARG A 102 -3.34 -6.83 -5.56
C ARG A 102 -2.58 -8.10 -5.25
N GLU A 103 -3.17 -8.99 -4.46
CA GLU A 103 -2.55 -10.26 -4.06
C GLU A 103 -1.19 -10.08 -3.34
N CYS A 104 -0.97 -8.94 -2.69
CA CYS A 104 0.29 -8.61 -2.04
C CYS A 104 0.34 -9.07 -0.57
N ILE A 105 1.56 -9.23 -0.06
CA ILE A 105 1.83 -9.40 1.38
C ILE A 105 2.40 -8.09 1.93
N LEU A 106 1.61 -7.37 2.71
CA LEU A 106 1.89 -6.03 3.24
C LEU A 106 2.11 -6.01 4.76
N ASN A 107 2.32 -7.18 5.40
CA ASN A 107 2.46 -7.26 6.85
C ASN A 107 3.44 -6.23 7.42
N ASP A 108 3.12 -5.69 8.60
CA ASP A 108 3.95 -4.75 9.35
C ASP A 108 4.26 -3.44 8.59
N SER A 109 3.49 -3.11 7.54
CA SER A 109 3.63 -1.84 6.81
C SER A 109 3.05 -0.67 7.59
N ASN A 110 3.64 0.51 7.40
CA ASN A 110 3.21 1.74 8.05
C ASN A 110 2.63 2.75 7.05
N PHE A 111 1.35 3.07 7.19
CA PHE A 111 0.62 4.11 6.46
C PHE A 111 0.14 5.24 7.37
N PHE A 112 0.70 5.36 8.58
CA PHE A 112 0.29 6.34 9.58
C PHE A 112 0.26 7.77 9.02
N GLY A 113 -0.86 8.47 9.21
CA GLY A 113 -0.99 9.88 8.85
C GLY A 113 -1.05 10.16 7.34
N LEU A 114 -1.03 9.16 6.48
CA LEU A 114 -1.05 9.35 5.02
C LEU A 114 -2.43 9.73 4.51
N ASN A 115 -2.48 10.54 3.45
CA ASN A 115 -3.71 10.82 2.71
C ASN A 115 -3.61 10.18 1.32
N LEU A 116 -4.27 9.04 1.15
CA LEU A 116 -4.28 8.22 -0.06
C LEU A 116 -5.74 7.89 -0.41
N GLU A 117 -6.48 8.90 -0.88
CA GLU A 117 -7.84 8.70 -1.39
C GLU A 117 -7.83 7.71 -2.56
N GLY A 118 -8.75 6.75 -2.55
CA GLY A 118 -8.86 5.73 -3.61
C GLY A 118 -7.80 4.64 -3.59
N LEU A 119 -6.98 4.56 -2.52
CA LEU A 119 -6.02 3.46 -2.31
C LEU A 119 -6.66 2.09 -2.57
N VAL A 120 -5.99 1.23 -3.34
CA VAL A 120 -6.46 -0.15 -3.57
C VAL A 120 -5.54 -1.13 -2.85
N MET A 121 -6.10 -1.97 -1.99
CA MET A 121 -5.46 -3.11 -1.34
C MET A 121 -6.42 -4.30 -1.37
N ARG A 122 -6.42 -5.01 -2.50
CA ARG A 122 -7.37 -6.10 -2.77
C ARG A 122 -6.70 -7.46 -2.65
N GLU A 123 -7.39 -8.41 -2.05
CA GLU A 123 -6.90 -9.80 -1.92
C GLU A 123 -5.51 -9.87 -1.24
N CYS A 124 -5.21 -8.92 -0.36
CA CYS A 124 -3.91 -8.78 0.27
C CYS A 124 -3.87 -9.39 1.67
N ARG A 125 -2.67 -9.79 2.11
CA ARG A 125 -2.41 -10.07 3.52
C ARG A 125 -1.72 -8.87 4.15
N ALA A 126 -2.44 -8.12 4.98
CA ALA A 126 -2.02 -6.84 5.55
C ALA A 126 -2.10 -6.89 7.09
N LYS A 127 -1.36 -7.83 7.70
CA LYS A 127 -1.37 -8.03 9.15
C LYS A 127 -0.56 -6.96 9.85
N GLU A 128 -1.02 -6.53 11.03
CA GLU A 128 -0.32 -5.53 11.86
C GLU A 128 0.03 -4.23 11.09
N VAL A 129 -0.75 -3.89 10.05
CA VAL A 129 -0.55 -2.65 9.28
C VAL A 129 -1.13 -1.46 10.03
N ASP A 130 -0.41 -0.34 10.04
CA ASP A 130 -0.83 0.88 10.72
C ASP A 130 -1.48 1.89 9.76
N PHE A 131 -2.79 2.12 9.94
CA PHE A 131 -3.59 3.12 9.19
C PHE A 131 -4.03 4.30 10.07
N ARG A 132 -3.51 4.43 11.30
CA ARG A 132 -3.98 5.46 12.24
C ARG A 132 -3.69 6.86 11.73
N ASN A 133 -4.56 7.82 12.06
CA ASN A 133 -4.48 9.23 11.65
C ASN A 133 -4.44 9.48 10.13
N GLY A 134 -4.67 8.46 9.30
CA GLY A 134 -4.66 8.58 7.84
C GLY A 134 -6.03 8.87 7.24
N SER A 135 -6.04 9.19 5.95
CA SER A 135 -7.22 9.31 5.12
C SER A 135 -7.14 8.37 3.93
N PHE A 136 -8.06 7.41 3.89
CA PHE A 136 -8.21 6.38 2.88
C PHE A 136 -9.66 6.37 2.39
N GLN A 137 -10.23 7.56 2.19
CA GLN A 137 -11.56 7.71 1.64
C GLN A 137 -11.64 7.00 0.28
N LYS A 138 -12.77 6.34 0.01
CA LYS A 138 -13.00 5.56 -1.22
C LYS A 138 -11.97 4.44 -1.48
N ALA A 139 -11.18 4.05 -0.49
CA ALA A 139 -10.23 2.95 -0.64
C ALA A 139 -10.95 1.62 -0.90
N ASP A 140 -10.34 0.74 -1.69
CA ASP A 140 -10.82 -0.63 -1.89
C ASP A 140 -9.94 -1.61 -1.10
N PHE A 141 -10.46 -2.07 0.04
CA PHE A 141 -9.83 -3.03 0.93
C PHE A 141 -10.35 -4.46 0.76
N SER A 142 -11.20 -4.70 -0.26
CA SER A 142 -11.97 -5.95 -0.36
C SER A 142 -11.10 -7.21 -0.42
N LEU A 143 -11.63 -8.30 0.13
CA LEU A 143 -11.01 -9.64 0.16
C LEU A 143 -9.67 -9.73 0.90
N SER A 144 -9.27 -8.69 1.64
CA SER A 144 -8.00 -8.65 2.36
C SER A 144 -8.10 -9.16 3.81
N ASP A 145 -6.98 -9.66 4.34
CA ASP A 145 -6.82 -10.07 5.75
C ASP A 145 -6.10 -8.97 6.54
N PHE A 146 -6.81 -8.34 7.47
CA PHE A 146 -6.34 -7.24 8.31
C PHE A 146 -6.10 -7.64 9.76
N LYS A 147 -5.74 -8.90 10.02
CA LYS A 147 -5.44 -9.36 11.39
C LYS A 147 -4.45 -8.42 12.09
N GLY A 148 -4.90 -7.78 13.16
CA GLY A 148 -4.09 -6.86 13.98
C GLY A 148 -3.83 -5.50 13.35
N ALA A 149 -4.42 -5.18 12.18
CA ALA A 149 -4.29 -3.86 11.59
C ALA A 149 -4.87 -2.79 12.53
N LEU A 150 -4.21 -1.63 12.57
CA LEU A 150 -4.53 -0.55 13.48
C LEU A 150 -5.29 0.55 12.75
N PHE A 151 -6.55 0.71 13.11
CA PHE A 151 -7.39 1.84 12.70
C PHE A 151 -7.68 2.72 13.92
N GLY A 152 -7.53 4.02 13.77
CA GLY A 152 -7.75 4.96 14.87
C GLY A 152 -7.53 6.39 14.41
N ASN A 153 -8.57 7.21 14.56
CA ASN A 153 -8.66 8.52 13.92
C ASN A 153 -8.45 8.43 12.39
N THR A 154 -8.99 7.39 11.76
CA THR A 154 -8.82 7.11 10.33
C THR A 154 -10.07 7.53 9.54
N HIS A 155 -9.87 8.23 8.43
CA HIS A 155 -10.93 8.56 7.47
C HIS A 155 -11.11 7.44 6.46
N LEU A 156 -12.28 6.80 6.49
CA LEU A 156 -12.64 5.60 5.73
C LEU A 156 -14.00 5.80 5.02
N GLU A 157 -14.41 7.04 4.80
CA GLU A 157 -15.67 7.35 4.14
C GLU A 157 -15.70 6.73 2.74
N TYR A 158 -16.78 6.01 2.44
CA TYR A 158 -16.97 5.27 1.19
C TYR A 158 -15.93 4.18 0.89
N ALA A 159 -15.10 3.79 1.87
CA ALA A 159 -14.15 2.69 1.69
C ALA A 159 -14.89 1.35 1.62
N ASN A 160 -14.37 0.44 0.79
CA ASN A 160 -14.94 -0.88 0.56
C ASN A 160 -14.22 -1.95 1.39
N PHE A 161 -14.90 -2.50 2.38
CA PHE A 161 -14.47 -3.61 3.22
C PHE A 161 -15.23 -4.91 2.92
N THR A 162 -15.76 -5.07 1.71
CA THR A 162 -16.46 -6.30 1.29
C THR A 162 -15.54 -7.50 1.44
N ASP A 163 -16.02 -8.53 2.12
CA ASP A 163 -15.34 -9.82 2.34
C ASP A 163 -13.93 -9.71 2.97
N VAL A 164 -13.73 -8.67 3.78
CA VAL A 164 -12.52 -8.50 4.59
C VAL A 164 -12.52 -9.46 5.78
N SER A 165 -11.36 -10.06 6.09
CA SER A 165 -11.21 -10.94 7.25
C SER A 165 -10.35 -10.31 8.36
N ASN A 166 -10.63 -10.72 9.61
CA ASN A 166 -9.87 -10.36 10.81
C ASN A 166 -9.68 -8.85 11.05
N THR A 167 -10.60 -8.02 10.58
CA THR A 167 -10.56 -6.57 10.81
C THR A 167 -11.21 -6.21 12.14
N SER A 168 -10.70 -5.16 12.80
CA SER A 168 -11.26 -4.59 14.02
C SER A 168 -11.21 -3.07 13.93
N ILE A 169 -12.36 -2.46 13.67
CA ILE A 169 -12.48 -1.01 13.48
C ILE A 169 -13.47 -0.47 14.53
N ASP A 170 -12.98 0.38 15.45
CA ASP A 170 -13.87 1.07 16.40
C ASP A 170 -14.60 2.22 15.70
N LEU A 171 -15.93 2.10 15.62
CA LEU A 171 -16.82 3.10 15.03
C LEU A 171 -16.71 4.49 15.69
N ARG A 172 -16.30 4.57 16.95
CA ARG A 172 -16.24 5.83 17.72
C ARG A 172 -14.99 6.66 17.42
N SER A 173 -13.93 5.99 16.96
CA SER A 173 -12.63 6.63 16.71
C SER A 173 -12.33 6.76 15.22
N ASN A 174 -13.21 6.32 14.32
CA ASN A 174 -12.99 6.35 12.87
C ASN A 174 -14.18 6.96 12.12
N HIS A 175 -13.92 7.47 10.92
CA HIS A 175 -14.94 8.09 10.08
C HIS A 175 -15.39 7.12 8.98
N LEU A 176 -16.58 6.55 9.10
CA LEU A 176 -17.04 5.42 8.27
C LEU A 176 -18.28 5.74 7.43
N LYS A 177 -18.58 7.02 7.20
CA LYS A 177 -19.77 7.41 6.45
C LYS A 177 -19.74 6.77 5.05
N GLY A 178 -20.74 5.96 4.75
CA GLY A 178 -20.86 5.30 3.45
C GLY A 178 -19.87 4.16 3.21
N ALA A 179 -19.06 3.78 4.20
CA ALA A 179 -18.20 2.61 4.10
C ALA A 179 -19.06 1.34 3.89
N ILE A 180 -18.56 0.44 3.05
CA ILE A 180 -19.26 -0.76 2.59
C ILE A 180 -18.69 -1.95 3.35
N PHE A 181 -19.54 -2.74 4.01
CA PHE A 181 -19.15 -3.96 4.71
C PHE A 181 -20.04 -5.11 4.26
N SER A 182 -19.46 -6.31 4.17
CA SER A 182 -20.24 -7.55 4.10
C SER A 182 -21.00 -7.78 5.42
N ARG A 183 -22.12 -8.51 5.36
CA ARG A 183 -23.08 -8.59 6.46
C ARG A 183 -22.47 -9.16 7.75
N TYR A 184 -21.60 -10.16 7.65
CA TYR A 184 -20.98 -10.80 8.80
C TYR A 184 -19.89 -9.91 9.40
N GLU A 185 -19.14 -9.23 8.55
CA GLU A 185 -18.06 -8.31 8.92
C GLU A 185 -18.61 -7.09 9.65
N ALA A 186 -19.79 -6.62 9.27
CA ALA A 186 -20.50 -5.55 9.96
C ALA A 186 -20.83 -5.91 11.43
N LEU A 187 -20.87 -7.18 11.81
CA LEU A 187 -21.09 -7.60 13.20
C LEU A 187 -19.89 -7.24 14.09
N TYR A 188 -18.66 -7.31 13.57
CA TYR A 188 -17.46 -6.92 14.32
C TYR A 188 -17.45 -5.44 14.68
N LEU A 189 -18.13 -4.60 13.89
CA LEU A 189 -18.31 -3.19 14.21
C LEU A 189 -19.23 -2.99 15.43
N LEU A 190 -20.19 -3.90 15.66
CA LEU A 190 -21.08 -3.85 16.82
C LEU A 190 -20.40 -4.39 18.07
N GLU A 191 -19.55 -5.41 17.92
CA GLU A 191 -18.72 -5.93 19.02
C GLU A 191 -17.80 -4.83 19.59
N SER A 192 -17.26 -3.93 18.75
CA SER A 192 -16.44 -2.80 19.19
C SER A 192 -17.21 -1.81 20.08
N MET A 193 -18.54 -1.86 20.06
CA MET A 193 -19.41 -1.06 20.94
C MET A 193 -19.69 -1.74 22.30
N GLY A 194 -19.16 -2.95 22.52
CA GLY A 194 -19.44 -3.75 23.72
C GLY A 194 -20.83 -4.39 23.72
N ILE A 195 -21.46 -4.52 22.55
CA ILE A 195 -22.79 -5.12 22.39
C ILE A 195 -22.63 -6.64 22.28
N VAL A 196 -23.46 -7.38 23.02
CA VAL A 196 -23.55 -8.85 22.91
C VAL A 196 -24.54 -9.20 21.80
N LEU A 197 -24.07 -9.90 20.78
CA LEU A 197 -24.90 -10.45 19.69
C LEU A 197 -25.44 -11.83 20.11
N ILE A 198 -26.69 -12.13 19.73
CA ILE A 198 -27.37 -13.42 20.00
C ILE A 198 -27.67 -14.19 18.73
#